data_AF-A0AAU6HD76-F1
#
_entry.id   AF-A0AAU6HD76-F1
#
_cell.length_a   1.000
_cell.length_b   1.000
_cell.length_c   1.000
_cell.angle_alpha   90.00
_cell.angle_beta   90.00
_cell.angle_gamma   90.00
#
_symmetry.space_group_name_H-M   'P 1'
#
loop_
_entity.id
_entity.type
_entity.pdbx_description
1 polymer ?
#
loop_
_entity_poly.entity_id
_entity_poly.type
_entity_poly.pdbx_seq_one_letter_code
_entity_poly.pdbx_strand_id
1 'polypeptide(L)'
;MRDTIRRLLAALTHSGPGYAPHDSQAVQMQTALGLLSDRYLEVADRATTEVGKGRAMQIRQAGNDIRHTLITGRIPAYLMTDAELDALTQIEPAESADKHTAQ
;
A
#
# COMPACT_ATOMS: atom_id res chain seq x y z
N MET A 1 -1.49 14.86 -1.71
CA MET A 1 -1.18 14.01 -0.53
C MET A 1 -1.51 12.55 -0.80
N ARG A 2 -2.76 12.22 -1.19
CA ARG A 2 -3.17 10.87 -1.61
C ARG A 2 -2.28 10.26 -2.71
N ASP A 3 -2.00 11.01 -3.78
CA ASP A 3 -1.12 10.53 -4.88
C ASP A 3 0.33 10.25 -4.46
N THR A 4 0.87 11.05 -3.53
CA THR A 4 2.23 10.89 -3.02
C THR A 4 2.34 9.63 -2.17
N ILE A 5 1.36 9.38 -1.30
CA ILE A 5 1.27 8.17 -0.48
C ILE A 5 1.12 6.95 -1.39
N ARG A 6 0.22 7.02 -2.39
CA ARG A 6 0.04 5.94 -3.37
C ARG A 6 1.34 5.56 -4.08
N ARG A 7 2.09 6.54 -4.60
CA ARG A 7 3.38 6.27 -5.29
C ARG A 7 4.40 5.59 -4.36
N LEU A 8 4.47 6.02 -3.10
CA LEU A 8 5.34 5.41 -2.09
C LEU A 8 4.93 3.96 -1.77
N LEU A 9 3.63 3.68 -1.66
CA LEU A 9 3.10 2.34 -1.38
C LEU A 9 3.23 1.39 -2.59
N ALA A 10 3.03 1.89 -3.81
CA ALA A 10 3.25 1.13 -5.04
C ALA A 10 4.71 0.69 -5.18
N ALA A 11 5.68 1.55 -4.85
CA ALA A 11 7.10 1.23 -4.88
C ALA A 11 7.51 0.12 -3.89
N LEU A 12 6.75 -0.11 -2.82
CA LEU A 12 7.00 -1.20 -1.87
C LEU A 12 6.38 -2.54 -2.29
N THR A 13 5.27 -2.49 -3.03
CA THR A 13 4.45 -3.66 -3.35
C THR A 13 4.72 -4.21 -4.75
N HIS A 14 5.15 -3.34 -5.67
CA HIS A 14 5.45 -3.68 -7.06
C HIS A 14 6.93 -3.47 -7.38
N SER A 15 7.81 -4.17 -6.67
CA SER A 15 9.16 -4.45 -7.19
C SER A 15 9.02 -5.25 -8.49
N GLY A 16 8.85 -4.55 -9.62
CA GLY A 16 8.77 -5.16 -10.95
C GLY A 16 10.08 -5.87 -11.32
N PRO A 17 10.06 -6.79 -12.30
CA PRO A 17 11.25 -7.51 -12.73
C PRO A 17 12.32 -6.50 -13.20
N GLY A 18 13.40 -6.37 -12.40
CA GLY A 18 14.49 -5.41 -12.63
C GLY A 18 14.78 -4.49 -11.44
N TYR A 19 13.83 -4.30 -10.52
CA TYR A 19 14.09 -3.72 -9.20
C TYR A 19 14.26 -4.87 -8.20
N ALA A 20 15.48 -5.42 -8.12
CA ALA A 20 15.88 -6.12 -6.92
C ALA A 20 16.27 -5.03 -5.91
N PRO A 21 15.40 -4.62 -4.96
CA PRO A 21 15.91 -3.84 -3.85
C PRO A 21 17.01 -4.70 -3.22
N HIS A 22 18.23 -4.19 -3.14
CA HIS A 22 19.19 -4.75 -2.20
C HIS A 22 18.44 -4.84 -0.86
N ASP A 23 18.33 -6.01 -0.24
CA ASP A 23 17.42 -6.25 0.90
C ASP A 23 17.49 -5.16 1.98
N SER A 24 18.67 -4.56 2.13
CA SER A 24 18.94 -3.39 2.99
C SER A 24 18.09 -2.15 2.66
N GLN A 25 17.83 -1.84 1.39
CA GLN A 25 17.07 -0.68 0.95
C GLN A 25 15.56 -0.88 1.16
N ALA A 26 15.04 -2.09 0.95
CA ALA A 26 13.65 -2.41 1.26
C ALA A 26 13.36 -2.27 2.77
N VAL A 27 14.26 -2.80 3.61
CA VAL A 27 14.17 -2.67 5.08
C VAL A 27 14.26 -1.21 5.53
N GLN A 28 15.18 -0.42 4.96
CA GLN A 28 15.26 1.02 5.25
C GLN A 28 13.98 1.76 4.86
N MET A 29 13.39 1.43 3.71
CA MET A 29 12.18 2.09 3.23
C MET A 29 10.95 1.71 4.08
N GLN A 30 10.82 0.45 4.48
CA GLN A 30 9.81 0.00 5.44
C GLN A 30 9.96 0.72 6.79
N THR A 31 11.20 0.85 7.29
CA THR A 31 11.49 1.55 8.55
C THR A 31 11.12 3.03 8.46
N ALA A 32 11.53 3.72 7.39
CA ALA A 32 11.22 5.13 7.17
C ALA A 32 9.71 5.38 7.07
N LEU A 33 8.97 4.47 6.42
CA LEU A 33 7.51 4.56 6.31
C LEU A 33 6.81 4.23 7.63
N GLY A 34 7.33 3.31 8.43
CA GLY A 34 6.87 3.08 9.79
C GLY A 34 6.95 4.37 10.61
N LEU A 35 8.14 5.00 10.65
CA LEU A 35 8.36 6.27 11.34
C LEU A 35 7.46 7.41 10.81
N LEU A 36 7.24 7.47 9.48
CA LEU A 36 6.33 8.45 8.89
C LEU A 36 4.89 8.24 9.36
N SER A 37 4.44 6.98 9.42
CA SER A 37 3.10 6.63 9.88
C SER A 37 2.89 7.02 11.35
N ASP A 38 3.86 6.72 12.22
CA ASP A 38 3.83 7.09 13.63
C ASP A 38 3.77 8.61 13.79
N ARG A 39 4.60 9.32 13.02
CA ARG A 39 4.62 10.79 13.06
C ARG A 39 3.29 11.40 12.63
N TYR A 40 2.63 10.85 11.62
CA TYR A 40 1.32 11.32 11.19
C TYR A 40 0.27 11.11 12.28
N LEU A 41 0.27 9.96 12.94
CA LEU A 41 -0.65 9.69 14.05
C LEU A 41 -0.41 10.65 15.22
N GLU A 42 0.85 10.87 15.62
CA GLU A 42 1.20 11.85 16.67
C GLU A 42 0.72 13.27 16.34
N VAL A 43 0.88 13.72 15.09
CA VAL A 43 0.45 15.06 14.66
C VAL A 43 -1.07 15.15 14.67
N ALA A 44 -1.76 14.11 14.24
CA ALA A 44 -3.22 14.07 14.25
C ALA A 44 -3.78 14.10 15.68
N ASP A 45 -3.16 13.41 16.64
CA ASP A 45 -3.61 13.35 18.03
C ASP A 45 -3.49 14.70 18.76
N ARG A 46 -2.62 15.61 18.29
CA ARG A 46 -2.40 16.92 18.88
C ARG A 46 -3.41 17.99 18.45
N ALA A 47 -4.33 17.67 17.53
CA ALA A 47 -5.29 18.65 17.03
C ALA A 47 -6.44 18.89 18.02
N THR A 48 -6.51 20.11 18.56
CA THR A 48 -7.49 20.51 19.59
C THR A 48 -8.63 21.38 19.05
N THR A 49 -8.44 22.06 17.91
CA THR A 49 -9.45 22.94 17.30
C THR A 49 -10.34 22.18 16.32
N GLU A 50 -11.60 22.58 16.14
CA GLU A 50 -12.54 21.98 15.16
C GLU A 50 -11.96 21.93 13.73
N VAL A 51 -11.40 23.04 13.26
CA VAL A 51 -10.70 23.10 11.95
C VAL A 51 -9.48 22.17 11.94
N GLY A 52 -8.74 22.10 13.05
CA GLY A 52 -7.62 21.19 13.23
C GLY A 52 -8.02 19.73 13.17
N LYS A 53 -9.17 19.34 13.74
CA LYS A 53 -9.70 17.97 13.71
C LYS A 53 -9.96 17.49 12.28
N GLY A 54 -10.48 18.36 11.41
CA GLY A 54 -10.69 18.05 9.99
C GLY A 54 -9.39 17.63 9.29
N ARG A 55 -8.32 18.42 9.48
CA ARG A 55 -6.98 18.08 8.97
C ARG A 55 -6.41 16.85 9.66
N ALA A 56 -6.60 16.71 10.97
CA ALA A 56 -6.11 15.57 11.74
C ALA A 56 -6.74 14.26 11.27
N MET A 57 -8.02 14.23 10.91
CA MET A 57 -8.64 13.03 10.33
C MET A 57 -7.94 12.61 9.04
N GLN A 58 -7.62 13.57 8.15
CA GLN A 58 -6.91 13.26 6.89
C GLN A 58 -5.49 12.74 7.14
N ILE A 59 -4.77 13.35 8.08
CA ILE A 59 -3.42 12.93 8.47
C ILE A 59 -3.46 11.54 9.13
N ARG A 60 -4.44 11.29 10.00
CA ARG A 60 -4.65 10.00 10.65
C ARG A 60 -4.94 8.91 9.64
N GLN A 61 -5.80 9.18 8.65
CA GLN A 61 -6.06 8.26 7.56
C GLN A 61 -4.78 7.93 6.82
N ALA A 62 -4.01 8.94 6.39
CA ALA A 62 -2.72 8.73 5.73
C ALA A 62 -1.75 7.84 6.54
N GLY A 63 -1.66 8.06 7.86
CA GLY A 63 -0.84 7.21 8.74
C GLY A 63 -1.34 5.77 8.81
N ASN A 64 -2.66 5.59 8.94
CA ASN A 64 -3.29 4.26 8.95
C ASN A 64 -3.09 3.51 7.63
N ASP A 65 -3.14 4.18 6.49
CA ASP A 65 -2.99 3.58 5.17
C ASP A 65 -1.57 3.04 4.96
N ILE A 66 -0.58 3.81 5.42
CA ILE A 66 0.82 3.38 5.41
C ILE A 66 0.99 2.16 6.32
N ARG A 67 0.49 2.22 7.55
CA ARG A 67 0.60 1.13 8.52
C ARG A 67 -0.10 -0.14 8.02
N HIS A 68 -1.30 0.00 7.44
CA HIS A 68 -2.03 -1.11 6.84
C HIS A 68 -1.22 -1.78 5.72
N THR A 69 -0.62 -0.99 4.84
CA THR A 69 0.16 -1.51 3.71
C THR A 69 1.43 -2.22 4.19
N LEU A 70 2.11 -1.68 5.22
CA LEU A 70 3.28 -2.31 5.81
C LEU A 70 2.93 -3.65 6.49
N ILE A 71 1.77 -3.75 7.16
CA ILE A 71 1.32 -4.97 7.84
C ILE A 71 0.85 -6.04 6.85
N THR A 72 0.06 -5.64 5.86
CA THR A 72 -0.62 -6.59 4.96
C THR A 72 0.16 -6.88 3.68
N GLY A 73 1.16 -6.05 3.36
CA GLY A 73 1.83 -6.05 2.06
C GLY A 73 0.94 -5.63 0.90
N ARG A 74 -0.25 -5.05 1.17
CA ARG A 74 -1.24 -4.71 0.15
C ARG A 74 -1.71 -3.26 0.27
N ILE A 75 -1.86 -2.58 -0.86
CA ILE A 75 -2.45 -1.24 -0.93
C ILE A 75 -3.96 -1.36 -0.72
N PRO A 76 -4.60 -0.52 0.12
CA PRO A 76 -6.06 -0.49 0.22
C PRO A 76 -6.75 -0.19 -1.11
N ALA A 77 -7.87 -0.85 -1.41
CA ALA A 77 -8.58 -0.73 -2.68
C ALA A 77 -8.99 0.72 -3.03
N TYR A 78 -9.41 1.53 -2.05
CA TYR A 78 -9.76 2.94 -2.29
C TYR A 78 -8.55 3.83 -2.64
N LEU A 79 -7.31 3.32 -2.53
CA LEU A 79 -6.09 3.98 -2.98
C LEU A 79 -5.53 3.42 -4.28
N MET A 80 -6.05 2.28 -4.75
CA MET A 80 -5.67 1.67 -6.02
C MET A 80 -6.20 2.51 -7.19
N THR A 81 -5.47 2.46 -8.30
CA THR A 81 -5.94 2.89 -9.60
C THR A 81 -6.89 1.84 -10.19
N ASP A 82 -7.71 2.23 -11.15
CA ASP A 82 -8.63 1.31 -11.83
C ASP A 82 -7.86 0.12 -12.45
N ALA A 83 -6.69 0.37 -13.03
CA ALA A 83 -5.82 -0.67 -13.57
C ALA A 83 -5.27 -1.65 -12.51
N GLU A 84 -4.92 -1.17 -11.30
CA GLU A 84 -4.47 -2.03 -10.20
C GLU A 84 -5.64 -2.86 -9.62
N LEU A 85 -6.86 -2.31 -9.66
CA LEU A 85 -8.07 -3.00 -9.25
C LEU A 85 -8.48 -4.08 -10.27
N ASP A 86 -8.40 -3.77 -11.56
CA ASP A 86 -8.62 -4.71 -12.66
C ASP A 86 -7.64 -5.88 -12.58
N ALA A 87 -6.36 -5.62 -12.29
CA ALA A 87 -5.34 -6.67 -12.11
C ALA A 87 -5.68 -7.66 -10.98
N LEU A 88 -6.41 -7.25 -9.94
CA LEU A 88 -6.86 -8.15 -8.87
C LEU A 88 -8.03 -9.05 -9.29
N THR A 89 -8.82 -8.65 -10.29
CA THR A 89 -9.99 -9.40 -10.77
C THR A 89 -9.66 -10.31 -11.95
N GLN A 90 -8.52 -10.11 -12.62
CA GLN A 90 -8.01 -10.96 -13.71
C GLN A 90 -7.32 -12.26 -13.24
N ILE A 91 -7.53 -12.69 -11.99
CA ILE A 91 -7.16 -14.05 -11.58
C ILE A 91 -8.20 -15.00 -12.21
N GLU A 92 -8.01 -15.33 -13.48
CA GLU A 92 -8.75 -16.41 -14.14
C GLU A 92 -8.55 -17.69 -13.31
N PRO A 93 -9.61 -18.46 -13.00
CA PRO A 93 -9.41 -19.83 -12.56
C PRO A 93 -8.70 -20.55 -13.71
N ALA A 94 -7.52 -21.11 -13.43
CA ALA A 94 -6.82 -21.97 -14.37
C ALA A 94 -7.74 -23.15 -14.72
N GLU A 95 -8.48 -23.02 -15.82
CA GLU A 95 -9.26 -24.10 -16.39
C GLU A 95 -8.25 -25.17 -16.79
N SER A 96 -8.31 -26.29 -16.07
CA SER A 96 -7.37 -27.40 -16.18
C SER A 96 -7.57 -28.10 -17.52
N ALA A 97 -6.90 -27.60 -18.56
CA ALA A 97 -6.75 -28.31 -19.81
C ALA A 97 -5.63 -29.34 -19.64
N ASP A 98 -5.90 -30.47 -18.97
CA ASP A 98 -5.13 -31.68 -19.21
C ASP A 98 -5.96 -32.71 -19.97
N LYS A 99 -5.39 -33.07 -21.12
CA LYS A 99 -6.02 -33.80 -22.20
C LYS A 99 -6.13 -35.26 -21.80
N HIS A 100 -7.32 -35.83 -21.95
CA HIS A 100 -7.51 -37.28 -22.06
C HIS A 100 -6.55 -37.83 -23.12
N THR A 101 -5.46 -38.44 -22.68
CA THR A 101 -4.61 -39.31 -23.49
C THR A 101 -4.68 -40.70 -22.87
N ALA A 102 -5.77 -41.41 -23.16
CA ALA A 102 -5.80 -42.86 -22.97
C ALA A 102 -5.40 -43.49 -24.30
N GLN A 103 -4.21 -44.09 -24.31
CA GLN A 103 -3.82 -45.11 -25.28
C GLN A 103 -4.43 -46.45 -24.88
#